data_AF-A0A9Q9ZKQ5-F1
#
_entry.id   AF-A0A9Q9ZKQ5-F1
#
_cell.length_a   1.000
_cell.length_b   1.000
_cell.length_c   1.000
_cell.angle_alpha   90.00
_cell.angle_beta   90.00
_cell.angle_gamma   90.00
#
_symmetry.space_group_name_H-M   'P 1'
#
loop_
_entity.id
_entity.type
_entity.pdbx_description
1 polymer ?
#
loop_
_entity_poly.entity_id
_entity_poly.type
_entity_poly.pdbx_seq_one_letter_code
_entity_poly.pdbx_strand_id
1 'polypeptide(L)'
;MCLPDTMKANLKLRAIHGPSCTWLSVFVFQCCFQLSASLIYWTAYVEVRYFDSVSNETVGSICECGVFGVDSPLVSASGLLVLPNSDPLACSRNTTFTAKHQPWIALIKKGDCKYSQKIQAAQRQGASAVVIYNIDGTGNNTELMAHSDAKGIVAIMVGNILGTEMVDLVKNGSDVYVAIAVAKPHGLWYRSSWAYPLSYTLIGLTTMTLFYFAFLFIKRMYRNQQFRKQVMEMKRENEKAIAKLEVRTLRTGDPEVESEDVSCVVCTDSFKHNEKVTILPCRHFYHKKCIEPWLLEHPTCPMCKFHILKYKIDEESDEPPSSSSSSPSSDTFHLAVIRTEQLHTSDRQNTDTLGRPSDSGPEIQTQHIYENLAFEEETERMEHQDINSQD
;
A
#
# COMPACT_ATOMS: atom_id res chain seq x y z
N MET A 1 15.11 30.93 -35.03
CA MET A 1 15.79 29.84 -35.75
C MET A 1 16.71 29.14 -34.75
N CYS A 2 16.29 28.15 -33.95
CA CYS A 2 15.32 27.06 -34.12
C CYS A 2 15.82 25.91 -35.00
N LEU A 3 16.11 24.78 -34.33
CA LEU A 3 16.29 23.39 -34.83
C LEU A 3 17.59 23.08 -35.63
N PRO A 4 18.10 21.83 -35.59
CA PRO A 4 17.38 20.58 -35.25
C PRO A 4 17.76 19.84 -33.95
N ASP A 5 16.73 19.31 -33.28
CA ASP A 5 16.84 18.17 -32.38
C ASP A 5 17.05 16.87 -33.19
N THR A 6 18.12 16.12 -32.92
CA THR A 6 18.11 14.66 -33.13
C THR A 6 18.93 13.94 -32.06
N MET A 7 18.48 12.72 -31.72
CA MET A 7 19.19 11.72 -30.90
C MET A 7 19.34 11.98 -29.38
N LYS A 8 18.20 12.11 -28.69
CA LYS A 8 18.03 11.52 -27.34
C LYS A 8 16.95 10.44 -27.32
N ALA A 9 17.18 9.38 -28.09
CA ALA A 9 16.54 8.08 -27.85
C ALA A 9 17.20 7.43 -26.61
N ASN A 10 16.78 7.86 -25.41
CA ASN A 10 17.19 7.21 -24.17
C ASN A 10 15.94 6.84 -23.35
N LEU A 11 15.88 5.57 -22.96
CA LEU A 11 14.72 4.87 -22.41
C LEU A 11 13.99 5.67 -21.31
N LYS A 12 12.92 6.37 -21.69
CA LYS A 12 11.86 6.74 -20.74
C LYS A 12 10.96 5.54 -20.54
N LEU A 13 11.50 4.50 -19.90
CA LEU A 13 10.73 3.37 -19.41
C LEU A 13 9.82 3.90 -18.30
N ARG A 14 8.65 4.43 -18.68
CA ARG A 14 7.52 4.62 -17.79
C ARG A 14 7.18 3.24 -17.25
N ALA A 15 7.69 2.92 -16.07
CA ALA A 15 7.10 1.90 -15.24
C ALA A 15 5.70 2.40 -14.87
N ILE A 16 4.70 2.07 -15.68
CA ILE A 16 3.28 2.22 -15.33
C ILE A 16 2.92 1.09 -14.36
N HIS A 17 3.68 1.00 -13.26
CA HIS A 17 3.25 0.38 -12.02
C HIS A 17 2.79 1.51 -11.12
N GLY A 18 1.61 2.05 -11.46
CA GLY A 18 0.96 3.02 -10.60
C GLY A 18 0.62 2.37 -9.24
N PRO A 19 0.55 3.17 -8.15
CA PRO A 19 0.06 2.67 -6.87
C PRO A 19 -1.35 2.07 -6.96
N SER A 20 -2.11 2.38 -8.01
CA SER A 20 -3.39 1.74 -8.33
C SER A 20 -3.37 0.21 -8.26
N CYS A 21 -2.32 -0.46 -8.72
CA CYS A 21 -2.31 -1.93 -8.78
C CYS A 21 -2.11 -2.59 -7.40
N THR A 22 -1.27 -2.00 -6.53
CA THR A 22 -1.08 -2.49 -5.15
C THR A 22 -2.26 -2.10 -4.26
N TRP A 23 -2.86 -0.93 -4.47
CA TRP A 23 -4.09 -0.56 -3.78
C TRP A 23 -5.27 -1.44 -4.23
N LEU A 24 -5.40 -1.77 -5.51
CA LEU A 24 -6.41 -2.73 -5.99
C LEU A 24 -6.20 -4.12 -5.40
N SER A 25 -4.97 -4.64 -5.31
CA SER A 25 -4.75 -5.95 -4.68
C SER A 25 -5.05 -5.95 -3.19
N VAL A 26 -4.71 -4.88 -2.45
CA VAL A 26 -5.08 -4.72 -1.04
C VAL A 26 -6.59 -4.56 -0.86
N PHE A 27 -7.27 -3.80 -1.74
CA PHE A 27 -8.72 -3.60 -1.69
C PHE A 27 -9.48 -4.88 -2.03
N VAL A 28 -8.99 -5.68 -2.99
CA VAL A 28 -9.51 -7.03 -3.28
C VAL A 28 -9.25 -7.96 -2.09
N PHE A 29 -8.08 -7.92 -1.47
CA PHE A 29 -7.79 -8.76 -0.30
C PHE A 29 -8.67 -8.39 0.91
N GLN A 30 -8.91 -7.09 1.17
CA GLN A 30 -9.86 -6.62 2.17
C GLN A 30 -11.31 -6.98 1.82
N CYS A 31 -11.76 -6.75 0.59
CA CYS A 31 -13.08 -7.20 0.15
C CYS A 31 -13.23 -8.72 0.30
N CYS A 32 -12.21 -9.53 0.00
CA CYS A 32 -12.24 -10.97 0.27
C CYS A 32 -12.30 -11.28 1.77
N PHE A 33 -11.60 -10.52 2.62
CA PHE A 33 -11.65 -10.64 4.09
C PHE A 33 -13.03 -10.27 4.67
N GLN A 34 -13.69 -9.26 4.09
CA GLN A 34 -14.97 -8.73 4.54
C GLN A 34 -16.17 -9.47 3.92
N LEU A 35 -16.07 -10.00 2.69
CA LEU A 35 -17.02 -10.99 2.17
C LEU A 35 -16.90 -12.34 2.88
N SER A 36 -15.72 -12.66 3.43
CA SER A 36 -15.54 -13.84 4.27
C SER A 36 -15.87 -13.59 5.74
N ALA A 37 -16.53 -12.48 6.10
CA ALA A 37 -17.23 -12.28 7.37
C ALA A 37 -18.35 -13.32 7.52
N SER A 38 -17.92 -14.53 7.86
CA SER A 38 -18.70 -15.75 7.76
C SER A 38 -19.57 -15.86 8.99
N LEU A 39 -20.87 -16.05 8.78
CA LEU A 39 -21.84 -16.28 9.83
C LEU A 39 -21.34 -17.42 10.73
N ILE A 40 -20.90 -17.07 11.94
CA ILE A 40 -20.59 -18.04 12.99
C ILE A 40 -21.94 -18.56 13.47
N TYR A 41 -22.13 -19.86 13.40
CA TYR A 41 -23.31 -20.55 13.90
C TYR A 41 -22.90 -21.61 14.92
N TRP A 42 -23.84 -22.03 15.76
CA TRP A 42 -23.60 -23.03 16.79
C TRP A 42 -24.36 -24.31 16.45
N THR A 43 -23.67 -25.44 16.52
CA THR A 43 -24.35 -26.74 16.51
C THR A 43 -25.01 -27.00 17.86
N ALA A 44 -25.96 -27.94 17.89
CA ALA A 44 -26.63 -28.39 19.10
C ALA A 44 -26.47 -29.90 19.25
N TYR A 45 -26.15 -30.33 20.47
CA TYR A 45 -26.39 -31.71 20.88
C TYR A 45 -27.89 -31.86 21.15
N VAL A 46 -28.54 -32.75 20.40
CA VAL A 46 -29.94 -33.13 20.59
C VAL A 46 -29.94 -34.53 21.17
N GLU A 47 -30.49 -34.67 22.37
CA GLU A 47 -30.77 -35.95 23.01
C GLU A 47 -32.28 -36.20 22.92
N VAL A 48 -32.66 -37.37 22.40
CA VAL A 48 -34.04 -37.83 22.30
C VAL A 48 -34.18 -39.09 23.15
N ARG A 49 -35.17 -39.11 24.05
CA ARG A 49 -35.50 -40.26 24.89
C ARG A 49 -36.98 -40.57 24.79
N TYR A 50 -37.34 -41.83 24.59
CA TYR A 50 -38.74 -42.27 24.59
C TYR A 50 -38.85 -43.66 25.22
N PHE A 51 -40.04 -43.98 25.73
CA PHE A 51 -40.36 -45.32 26.19
C PHE A 51 -40.93 -46.13 25.02
N ASP A 52 -40.29 -47.25 24.69
CA ASP A 52 -40.81 -48.20 23.72
C ASP A 52 -41.65 -49.27 24.42
N SER A 53 -42.94 -49.28 24.12
CA SER A 53 -43.88 -50.26 24.65
C SER A 53 -43.66 -51.69 24.15
N VAL A 54 -42.91 -51.88 23.06
CA VAL A 54 -42.64 -53.21 22.47
C VAL A 54 -41.46 -53.89 23.16
N SER A 55 -40.34 -53.18 23.35
CA SER A 55 -39.18 -53.68 24.11
C SER A 55 -39.33 -53.54 25.63
N ASN A 56 -40.24 -52.69 26.12
CA ASN A 56 -40.39 -52.31 27.53
C ASN A 56 -39.13 -51.63 28.10
N GLU A 57 -38.36 -50.96 27.24
CA GLU A 57 -37.15 -50.21 27.58
C GLU A 57 -37.26 -48.73 27.21
N THR A 58 -36.49 -47.88 27.90
CA THR A 58 -36.33 -46.46 27.52
C THR A 58 -35.19 -46.33 26.52
N VAL A 59 -35.53 -46.11 25.25
CA VAL A 59 -34.55 -45.87 24.18
C VAL A 59 -34.09 -44.42 24.25
N GLY A 60 -32.77 -44.21 24.21
CA GLY A 60 -32.14 -42.89 24.22
C GLY A 60 -31.09 -42.78 23.13
N SER A 61 -31.13 -41.69 22.34
CA SER A 61 -30.13 -41.36 21.33
C SER A 61 -29.64 -39.92 21.50
N ILE A 62 -28.38 -39.67 21.16
CA ILE A 62 -27.77 -38.34 21.23
C ILE A 62 -26.93 -38.06 19.97
N CYS A 63 -27.13 -36.89 19.35
CA CYS A 63 -26.38 -36.50 18.16
C CYS A 63 -26.02 -35.01 18.12
N GLU A 64 -24.88 -34.67 17.47
CA GLU A 64 -24.53 -33.29 17.09
C GLU A 64 -25.21 -32.95 15.75
N CYS A 65 -26.54 -32.87 15.79
CA CYS A 65 -27.42 -32.92 14.62
C CYS A 65 -28.36 -31.70 14.52
N GLY A 66 -28.38 -30.84 15.54
CA GLY A 66 -29.09 -29.58 15.52
C GLY A 66 -28.19 -28.38 15.14
N VAL A 67 -28.79 -27.31 14.67
CA VAL A 67 -28.14 -26.00 14.44
C VAL A 67 -29.00 -24.91 15.10
N PHE A 68 -28.41 -24.10 15.98
CA PHE A 68 -29.08 -22.95 16.57
C PHE A 68 -29.37 -21.90 15.50
N GLY A 69 -30.56 -21.28 15.56
CA GLY A 69 -30.86 -20.10 14.75
C GLY A 69 -30.01 -18.90 15.17
N VAL A 70 -29.78 -17.97 14.23
CA VAL A 70 -28.86 -16.82 14.37
C VAL A 70 -29.20 -15.94 15.58
N ASP A 71 -30.49 -15.82 15.89
CA ASP A 71 -31.03 -14.98 16.95
C ASP A 71 -31.49 -15.79 18.18
N SER A 72 -31.18 -17.10 18.24
CA SER A 72 -31.57 -17.97 19.35
C SER A 72 -30.69 -17.70 20.58
N PRO A 73 -31.27 -17.69 21.80
CA PRO A 73 -30.49 -17.85 23.02
C PRO A 73 -29.62 -19.12 22.95
N LEU A 74 -28.33 -18.98 23.27
CA LEU A 74 -27.36 -20.08 23.36
C LEU A 74 -27.37 -20.66 24.78
N VAL A 75 -28.49 -21.27 25.15
CA VAL A 75 -28.69 -21.95 26.44
C VAL A 75 -29.27 -23.33 26.22
N SER A 76 -29.06 -24.24 27.17
CA SER A 76 -29.68 -25.57 27.14
C SER A 76 -31.17 -25.49 27.48
N ALA A 77 -31.98 -26.33 26.83
CA ALA A 77 -33.41 -26.43 27.07
C ALA A 77 -33.88 -27.87 26.91
N SER A 78 -34.84 -28.32 27.71
CA SER A 78 -35.37 -29.68 27.64
C SER A 78 -36.86 -29.73 27.98
N GLY A 79 -37.56 -30.76 27.52
CA GLY A 79 -38.98 -30.95 27.81
C GLY A 79 -39.64 -32.05 26.98
N LEU A 80 -40.92 -32.28 27.25
CA LEU A 80 -41.75 -33.18 26.45
C LEU A 80 -42.00 -32.59 25.06
N LEU A 81 -41.90 -33.40 24.01
CA LEU A 81 -42.08 -32.99 22.63
C LEU A 81 -43.57 -32.93 22.26
N VAL A 82 -44.01 -31.81 21.69
CA VAL A 82 -45.42 -31.57 21.38
C VAL A 82 -45.58 -31.09 19.94
N LEU A 83 -46.51 -31.74 19.22
CA LEU A 83 -46.91 -31.38 17.86
C LEU A 83 -48.01 -30.30 17.87
N PRO A 84 -48.08 -29.42 16.86
CA PRO A 84 -49.20 -28.50 16.69
C PRO A 84 -50.50 -29.26 16.36
N ASN A 85 -51.62 -28.86 16.98
CA ASN A 85 -52.89 -29.59 16.90
C ASN A 85 -53.60 -29.50 15.54
N SER A 86 -53.32 -28.47 14.73
CA SER A 86 -54.12 -28.14 13.54
C SER A 86 -53.29 -27.98 12.27
N ASP A 87 -52.20 -27.22 12.34
CA ASP A 87 -51.32 -26.92 11.20
C ASP A 87 -49.92 -27.47 11.50
N PRO A 88 -49.43 -28.52 10.80
CA PRO A 88 -48.08 -29.07 11.01
C PRO A 88 -46.95 -28.07 10.67
N LEU A 89 -47.26 -27.01 9.93
CA LEU A 89 -46.33 -25.92 9.62
C LEU A 89 -46.39 -24.79 10.66
N ALA A 90 -47.38 -24.76 11.55
CA ALA A 90 -47.61 -23.70 12.54
C ALA A 90 -47.53 -22.26 11.97
N CYS A 91 -48.00 -22.07 10.74
CA CYS A 91 -47.99 -20.78 10.05
C CYS A 91 -49.12 -19.85 10.51
N SER A 92 -50.22 -20.43 11.01
CA SER A 92 -51.32 -19.66 11.61
C SER A 92 -50.95 -19.09 12.98
N ARG A 93 -51.34 -17.84 13.24
CA ARG A 93 -51.20 -17.19 14.57
C ARG A 93 -52.01 -17.90 15.66
N ASN A 94 -53.04 -18.65 15.27
CA ASN A 94 -53.96 -19.35 16.18
C ASN A 94 -53.59 -20.84 16.36
N THR A 95 -52.37 -21.25 15.96
CA THR A 95 -51.91 -22.62 16.17
C THR A 95 -51.82 -22.92 17.67
N THR A 96 -52.48 -24.00 18.11
CA THR A 96 -52.47 -24.48 19.49
C THR A 96 -51.62 -25.75 19.63
N PHE A 97 -51.10 -25.97 20.83
CA PHE A 97 -50.31 -27.15 21.19
C PHE A 97 -50.90 -27.74 22.48
N THR A 98 -51.02 -29.07 22.55
CA THR A 98 -51.58 -29.76 23.74
C THR A 98 -50.45 -30.36 24.56
N ALA A 99 -49.85 -29.57 25.46
CA ALA A 99 -48.81 -30.04 26.37
C ALA A 99 -49.41 -30.64 27.65
N LYS A 100 -49.03 -31.88 28.01
CA LYS A 100 -49.43 -32.54 29.27
C LYS A 100 -48.81 -31.86 30.50
N HIS A 101 -47.53 -31.50 30.41
CA HIS A 101 -46.71 -30.94 31.49
C HIS A 101 -45.72 -29.91 30.95
N GLN A 102 -45.20 -29.03 31.82
CA GLN A 102 -44.03 -28.19 31.55
C GLN A 102 -42.77 -28.81 32.18
N PRO A 103 -41.56 -28.56 31.63
CA PRO A 103 -41.29 -27.87 30.38
C PRO A 103 -41.63 -28.72 29.15
N TRP A 104 -41.92 -28.06 28.02
CA TRP A 104 -42.25 -28.72 26.75
C TRP A 104 -41.61 -28.01 25.55
N ILE A 105 -41.41 -28.75 24.47
CA ILE A 105 -40.72 -28.32 23.26
C ILE A 105 -41.65 -28.50 22.06
N ALA A 106 -41.83 -27.44 21.26
CA ALA A 106 -42.62 -27.53 20.04
C ALA A 106 -41.81 -28.16 18.89
N LEU A 107 -42.33 -29.21 18.26
CA LEU A 107 -41.79 -29.75 17.02
C LEU A 107 -42.63 -29.27 15.83
N ILE A 108 -42.01 -28.54 14.90
CA ILE A 108 -42.70 -27.88 13.78
C ILE A 108 -41.99 -28.21 12.47
N LYS A 109 -42.72 -28.53 11.40
CA LYS A 109 -42.10 -28.75 10.08
C LYS A 109 -41.74 -27.42 9.41
N LYS A 110 -40.59 -27.36 8.74
CA LYS A 110 -40.26 -26.28 7.81
C LYS A 110 -41.32 -26.22 6.69
N GLY A 111 -41.67 -25.00 6.29
CA GLY A 111 -42.61 -24.70 5.21
C GLY A 111 -42.49 -23.23 4.84
N ASP A 112 -43.39 -22.72 4.02
CA ASP A 112 -43.20 -21.42 3.33
C ASP A 112 -43.39 -20.16 4.20
N CYS A 113 -43.77 -20.33 5.47
CA CYS A 113 -43.87 -19.24 6.43
C CYS A 113 -42.58 -19.02 7.25
N LYS A 114 -42.37 -17.79 7.71
CA LYS A 114 -41.11 -17.37 8.37
C LYS A 114 -40.84 -18.17 9.65
N TYR A 115 -39.57 -18.49 9.92
CA TYR A 115 -39.14 -19.10 11.17
C TYR A 115 -39.61 -18.31 12.41
N SER A 116 -39.55 -16.98 12.37
CA SER A 116 -40.02 -16.12 13.46
C SER A 116 -41.52 -16.29 13.77
N GLN A 117 -42.36 -16.60 12.77
CA GLN A 117 -43.80 -16.85 12.98
C GLN A 117 -44.02 -18.18 13.72
N LYS A 118 -43.32 -19.25 13.30
CA LYS A 118 -43.36 -20.58 13.93
C LYS A 118 -42.89 -20.50 15.39
N ILE A 119 -41.76 -19.82 15.63
CA ILE A 119 -41.18 -19.63 16.97
C ILE A 119 -42.12 -18.83 17.87
N GLN A 120 -42.69 -17.72 17.39
CA GLN A 120 -43.67 -16.94 18.16
C GLN A 120 -44.96 -17.73 18.47
N ALA A 121 -45.43 -18.60 17.56
CA ALA A 121 -46.63 -19.41 17.80
C ALA A 121 -46.43 -20.36 18.99
N ALA A 122 -45.29 -21.08 19.03
CA ALA A 122 -44.92 -21.91 20.16
C ALA A 122 -44.67 -21.10 21.45
N GLN A 123 -43.95 -19.98 21.35
CA GLN A 123 -43.63 -19.11 22.49
C GLN A 123 -44.89 -18.57 23.18
N ARG A 124 -45.93 -18.18 22.42
CA ARG A 124 -47.21 -17.71 22.98
C ARG A 124 -47.96 -18.78 23.79
N GLN A 125 -47.70 -20.05 23.51
CA GLN A 125 -48.31 -21.20 24.21
C GLN A 125 -47.42 -21.71 25.36
N GLY A 126 -46.32 -21.01 25.67
CA GLY A 126 -45.43 -21.34 26.79
C GLY A 126 -44.43 -22.46 26.51
N ALA A 127 -44.07 -22.71 25.24
CA ALA A 127 -42.99 -23.63 24.90
C ALA A 127 -41.65 -23.13 25.47
N SER A 128 -40.83 -24.05 25.99
CA SER A 128 -39.49 -23.75 26.51
C SER A 128 -38.45 -23.67 25.39
N ALA A 129 -38.66 -24.42 24.30
CA ALA A 129 -37.87 -24.37 23.07
C ALA A 129 -38.69 -24.78 21.84
N VAL A 130 -38.13 -24.56 20.66
CA VAL A 130 -38.70 -24.95 19.36
C VAL A 130 -37.65 -25.72 18.56
N VAL A 131 -38.05 -26.90 18.08
CA VAL A 131 -37.30 -27.69 17.12
C VAL A 131 -38.03 -27.57 15.78
N ILE A 132 -37.36 -27.00 14.78
CA ILE A 132 -37.87 -26.94 13.42
C ILE A 132 -37.14 -27.99 12.60
N TYR A 133 -37.86 -28.94 12.00
CA TYR A 133 -37.22 -29.94 11.14
C TYR A 133 -37.34 -29.58 9.66
N ASN A 134 -36.32 -29.93 8.87
CA ASN A 134 -36.26 -29.57 7.45
C ASN A 134 -37.35 -30.29 6.61
N ILE A 135 -37.48 -29.94 5.32
CA ILE A 135 -38.47 -30.53 4.41
C ILE A 135 -38.06 -31.93 3.92
N ASP A 136 -39.04 -32.68 3.39
CA ASP A 136 -38.82 -34.04 2.89
C ASP A 136 -37.73 -34.07 1.80
N GLY A 137 -36.93 -35.14 1.76
CA GLY A 137 -35.85 -35.32 0.81
C GLY A 137 -34.51 -34.63 1.15
N THR A 138 -34.47 -33.76 2.17
CA THR A 138 -33.21 -33.11 2.61
C THR A 138 -32.29 -34.00 3.45
N GLY A 139 -32.75 -35.17 3.88
CA GLY A 139 -31.98 -36.11 4.68
C GLY A 139 -31.59 -35.53 6.05
N ASN A 140 -30.27 -35.52 6.33
CA ASN A 140 -29.70 -34.93 7.55
C ASN A 140 -29.29 -33.46 7.38
N ASN A 141 -29.55 -32.84 6.23
CA ASN A 141 -29.12 -31.46 5.97
C ASN A 141 -29.95 -30.46 6.80
N THR A 142 -29.26 -29.57 7.50
CA THR A 142 -29.81 -28.44 8.25
C THR A 142 -29.51 -27.12 7.56
N GLU A 143 -30.30 -26.09 7.86
CA GLU A 143 -30.12 -24.72 7.37
C GLU A 143 -30.08 -23.74 8.55
N LEU A 144 -29.33 -22.66 8.39
CA LEU A 144 -29.21 -21.63 9.42
C LEU A 144 -30.45 -20.74 9.43
N MET A 145 -31.24 -20.82 10.50
CA MET A 145 -32.47 -20.03 10.64
C MET A 145 -32.17 -18.58 11.03
N ALA A 146 -32.56 -17.60 10.21
CA ALA A 146 -32.62 -16.20 10.60
C ALA A 146 -34.01 -15.89 11.20
N HIS A 147 -34.07 -15.30 12.40
CA HIS A 147 -35.34 -15.04 13.10
C HIS A 147 -35.27 -13.85 14.06
N SER A 148 -34.76 -12.72 13.58
CA SER A 148 -34.62 -11.44 14.29
C SER A 148 -35.81 -11.04 15.15
N ASP A 149 -37.02 -11.35 14.67
CA ASP A 149 -38.30 -10.95 15.27
C ASP A 149 -38.75 -11.88 16.42
N ALA A 150 -37.98 -12.92 16.76
CA ALA A 150 -38.35 -13.96 17.72
C ALA A 150 -37.13 -14.48 18.50
N LYS A 151 -36.71 -13.77 19.55
CA LYS A 151 -35.50 -14.06 20.35
C LYS A 151 -35.75 -14.65 21.74
N GLY A 152 -37.00 -14.99 22.08
CA GLY A 152 -37.40 -15.23 23.47
C GLY A 152 -37.23 -16.66 24.00
N ILE A 153 -37.05 -17.65 23.13
CA ILE A 153 -36.88 -19.06 23.48
C ILE A 153 -35.86 -19.72 22.55
N VAL A 154 -35.28 -20.85 23.00
CA VAL A 154 -34.30 -21.60 22.21
C VAL A 154 -34.94 -22.12 20.93
N ALA A 155 -34.31 -21.87 19.79
CA ALA A 155 -34.76 -22.31 18.47
C ALA A 155 -33.62 -23.01 17.71
N ILE A 156 -33.82 -24.30 17.41
CA ILE A 156 -32.87 -25.11 16.64
C ILE A 156 -33.51 -25.70 15.38
N MET A 157 -32.71 -25.91 14.34
CA MET A 157 -33.09 -26.72 13.18
C MET A 157 -32.46 -28.10 13.25
N VAL A 158 -33.22 -29.15 12.92
CA VAL A 158 -32.73 -30.52 12.72
C VAL A 158 -33.02 -31.02 11.30
N GLY A 159 -32.28 -32.05 10.86
CA GLY A 159 -32.52 -32.71 9.57
C GLY A 159 -33.92 -33.34 9.49
N ASN A 160 -34.43 -33.54 8.28
CA ASN A 160 -35.77 -34.10 8.08
C ASN A 160 -35.91 -35.51 8.68
N ILE A 161 -34.90 -36.38 8.54
CA ILE A 161 -34.96 -37.78 9.01
C ILE A 161 -35.30 -37.85 10.50
N LEU A 162 -34.48 -37.20 11.35
CA LEU A 162 -34.71 -37.13 12.80
C LEU A 162 -36.05 -36.44 13.14
N GLY A 163 -36.41 -35.41 12.37
CA GLY A 163 -37.70 -34.72 12.51
C GLY A 163 -38.90 -35.63 12.29
N THR A 164 -38.90 -36.41 11.19
CA THR A 164 -39.98 -37.35 10.87
C THR A 164 -40.04 -38.51 11.87
N GLU A 165 -38.89 -39.04 12.30
CA GLU A 165 -38.82 -40.08 13.34
C GLU A 165 -39.47 -39.62 14.65
N MET A 166 -39.14 -38.41 15.12
CA MET A 166 -39.78 -37.82 16.30
C MET A 166 -41.29 -37.58 16.12
N VAL A 167 -41.74 -37.17 14.93
CA VAL A 167 -43.17 -37.01 14.63
C VAL A 167 -43.91 -38.34 14.72
N ASP A 168 -43.35 -39.41 14.16
CA ASP A 168 -44.00 -40.72 14.08
C ASP A 168 -44.04 -41.40 15.46
N LEU A 169 -43.00 -41.24 16.29
CA LEU A 169 -43.02 -41.64 17.70
C LEU A 169 -44.16 -40.97 18.48
N VAL A 170 -44.30 -39.64 18.39
CA VAL A 170 -45.37 -38.90 19.08
C VAL A 170 -46.76 -39.29 18.56
N LYS A 171 -46.91 -39.49 17.24
CA LYS A 171 -48.19 -39.96 16.64
C LYS A 171 -48.58 -41.37 17.05
N ASN A 172 -47.61 -42.26 17.26
CA ASN A 172 -47.85 -43.61 17.78
C ASN A 172 -48.21 -43.64 19.27
N GLY A 173 -48.22 -42.48 19.95
CA GLY A 173 -48.63 -42.34 21.34
C GLY A 173 -47.49 -42.43 22.35
N SER A 174 -46.23 -42.51 21.91
CA SER A 174 -45.06 -42.45 22.79
C SER A 174 -44.83 -41.03 23.30
N ASP A 175 -44.65 -40.89 24.62
CA ASP A 175 -44.19 -39.64 25.21
C ASP A 175 -42.68 -39.47 24.96
N VAL A 176 -42.32 -38.59 24.03
CA VAL A 176 -40.93 -38.32 23.62
C VAL A 176 -40.38 -37.12 24.41
N TYR A 177 -39.31 -37.33 25.15
CA TYR A 177 -38.56 -36.28 25.84
C TYR A 177 -37.35 -35.86 25.00
N VAL A 178 -37.13 -34.54 24.88
CA VAL A 178 -36.00 -33.98 24.14
C VAL A 178 -35.20 -33.04 25.05
N ALA A 179 -33.87 -33.15 24.98
CA ALA A 179 -32.94 -32.19 25.57
C ALA A 179 -32.00 -31.62 24.50
N ILE A 180 -31.78 -30.31 24.59
CA ILE A 180 -30.96 -29.50 23.68
C ILE A 180 -29.83 -28.91 24.51
N ALA A 181 -28.58 -29.12 24.08
CA ALA A 181 -27.41 -28.50 24.66
C ALA A 181 -26.56 -27.82 23.59
N VAL A 182 -25.87 -26.73 23.97
CA VAL A 182 -24.96 -26.00 23.08
C VAL A 182 -23.75 -26.86 22.76
N ALA A 183 -23.46 -27.07 21.47
CA ALA A 183 -22.29 -27.80 21.01
C ALA A 183 -21.17 -26.83 20.58
N LYS A 184 -20.52 -27.04 19.43
CA LYS A 184 -19.34 -26.27 19.02
C LYS A 184 -19.72 -25.08 18.14
N PRO A 185 -18.91 -24.00 18.14
CA PRO A 185 -19.03 -22.95 17.15
C PRO A 185 -18.49 -23.47 15.81
N HIS A 186 -19.27 -23.26 14.76
CA HIS A 186 -18.91 -23.51 13.38
C HIS A 186 -18.86 -22.19 12.61
N GLY A 187 -17.86 -22.06 11.76
CA GLY A 187 -17.65 -20.87 10.95
C GLY A 187 -16.35 -21.03 10.18
N LEU A 188 -16.19 -20.27 9.10
CA LEU A 188 -14.99 -20.34 8.27
C LEU A 188 -13.73 -20.15 9.14
N TRP A 189 -13.77 -19.20 10.08
CA TRP A 189 -12.67 -18.78 10.95
C TRP A 189 -12.25 -19.81 12.01
N TYR A 190 -13.10 -20.77 12.40
CA TYR A 190 -12.79 -21.72 13.48
C TYR A 190 -12.15 -23.04 13.01
N ARG A 191 -12.27 -23.37 11.71
CA ARG A 191 -11.70 -24.61 11.15
C ARG A 191 -10.21 -24.41 10.84
N SER A 192 -9.32 -24.67 11.81
CA SER A 192 -7.84 -24.50 11.77
C SER A 192 -7.16 -24.49 10.37
N SER A 193 -7.56 -25.39 9.46
CA SER A 193 -7.16 -25.46 8.04
C SER A 193 -7.01 -24.14 7.26
N TRP A 194 -7.86 -23.11 7.46
CA TRP A 194 -7.78 -21.86 6.67
C TRP A 194 -6.82 -20.79 7.28
N ALA A 195 -6.49 -20.91 8.57
CA ALA A 195 -5.58 -19.98 9.23
C ALA A 195 -4.14 -20.12 8.69
N TYR A 196 -3.75 -21.35 8.33
CA TYR A 196 -2.44 -21.64 7.72
C TYR A 196 -2.23 -20.93 6.37
N PRO A 197 -3.07 -21.09 5.32
CA PRO A 197 -2.87 -20.40 4.04
C PRO A 197 -2.93 -18.87 4.15
N LEU A 198 -3.75 -18.31 5.06
CA LEU A 198 -3.73 -16.87 5.33
C LEU A 198 -2.38 -16.43 5.93
N SER A 199 -1.85 -17.17 6.91
CA SER A 199 -0.54 -16.90 7.50
C SER A 199 0.59 -16.99 6.47
N TYR A 200 0.64 -18.08 5.68
CA TYR A 200 1.68 -18.27 4.66
C TYR A 200 1.65 -17.21 3.55
N THR A 201 0.47 -16.75 3.12
CA THR A 201 0.37 -15.69 2.11
C THR A 201 0.84 -14.34 2.66
N LEU A 202 0.52 -13.99 3.91
CA LEU A 202 0.99 -12.77 4.56
C LEU A 202 2.53 -12.78 4.78
N ILE A 203 3.09 -13.92 5.18
CA ILE A 203 4.56 -14.12 5.29
C ILE A 203 5.23 -14.02 3.91
N GLY A 204 4.62 -14.58 2.87
CA GLY A 204 5.10 -14.45 1.49
C GLY A 204 5.15 -13.00 0.99
N LEU A 205 4.10 -12.22 1.23
CA LEU A 205 4.06 -10.80 0.82
C LEU A 205 5.06 -9.92 1.60
N THR A 206 5.20 -10.14 2.90
CA THR A 206 6.18 -9.40 3.73
C THR A 206 7.62 -9.72 3.34
N THR A 207 7.96 -10.99 3.10
CA THR A 207 9.31 -11.36 2.64
C THR A 207 9.64 -10.80 1.25
N MET A 208 8.71 -10.81 0.30
CA MET A 208 8.90 -10.21 -1.02
C MET A 208 9.09 -8.69 -0.96
N THR A 209 8.31 -7.98 -0.14
CA THR A 209 8.46 -6.53 0.02
C THR A 209 9.79 -6.16 0.69
N LEU A 210 10.21 -6.88 1.74
CA LEU A 210 11.52 -6.69 2.36
C LEU A 210 12.68 -6.94 1.38
N PHE A 211 12.60 -7.99 0.56
CA PHE A 211 13.60 -8.26 -0.47
C PHE A 211 13.68 -7.12 -1.51
N TYR A 212 12.54 -6.61 -1.96
CA TYR A 212 12.47 -5.47 -2.87
C TYR A 212 13.09 -4.20 -2.28
N PHE A 213 12.77 -3.86 -1.02
CA PHE A 213 13.37 -2.71 -0.33
C PHE A 213 14.87 -2.89 -0.09
N ALA A 214 15.33 -4.09 0.28
CA ALA A 214 16.75 -4.41 0.42
C ALA A 214 17.49 -4.23 -0.93
N PHE A 215 16.93 -4.70 -2.04
CA PHE A 215 17.49 -4.49 -3.38
C PHE A 215 17.57 -3.00 -3.75
N LEU A 216 16.52 -2.21 -3.49
CA LEU A 216 16.55 -0.76 -3.70
C LEU A 216 17.58 -0.06 -2.81
N PHE A 217 17.73 -0.50 -1.56
CA PHE A 217 18.71 0.04 -0.62
C PHE A 217 20.15 -0.26 -1.07
N ILE A 218 20.45 -1.50 -1.47
CA ILE A 218 21.75 -1.90 -2.05
C ILE A 218 22.04 -1.09 -3.32
N LYS A 219 21.06 -0.92 -4.22
CA LYS A 219 21.20 -0.10 -5.43
C LYS A 219 21.46 1.38 -5.10
N ARG A 220 20.79 1.93 -4.07
CA ARG A 220 21.01 3.31 -3.59
C ARG A 220 22.40 3.46 -2.97
N MET A 221 22.85 2.51 -2.14
CA MET A 221 24.19 2.49 -1.57
C MET A 221 25.27 2.42 -2.65
N TYR A 222 25.13 1.50 -3.61
CA TYR A 222 26.08 1.33 -4.72
C TYR A 222 26.20 2.61 -5.55
N ARG A 223 25.06 3.24 -5.91
CA ARG A 223 25.07 4.54 -6.62
C ARG A 223 25.76 5.65 -5.82
N ASN A 224 25.53 5.71 -4.50
CA ASN A 224 26.15 6.72 -3.63
C ASN A 224 27.67 6.48 -3.47
N GLN A 225 28.11 5.22 -3.38
CA GLN A 225 29.53 4.86 -3.37
C GLN A 225 30.22 5.25 -4.68
N GLN A 226 29.58 5.00 -5.84
CA GLN A 226 30.12 5.39 -7.14
C GLN A 226 30.27 6.91 -7.27
N PHE A 227 29.27 7.68 -6.83
CA PHE A 227 29.35 9.15 -6.81
C PHE A 227 30.51 9.64 -5.92
N ARG A 228 30.68 9.07 -4.72
CA ARG A 228 31.81 9.41 -3.84
C ARG A 228 33.17 9.08 -4.48
N LYS A 229 33.30 7.97 -5.22
CA LYS A 229 34.54 7.65 -5.97
C LYS A 229 34.85 8.70 -7.03
N GLN A 230 33.87 9.07 -7.85
CA GLN A 230 34.03 10.09 -8.89
C GLN A 230 34.44 11.46 -8.33
N VAL A 231 33.83 11.89 -7.22
CA VAL A 231 34.20 13.15 -6.55
C VAL A 231 35.66 13.12 -6.05
N MET A 232 36.10 12.01 -5.45
CA MET A 232 37.48 11.86 -4.98
C MET A 232 38.49 11.79 -6.13
N GLU A 233 38.13 11.16 -7.25
CA GLU A 233 38.95 11.08 -8.45
C GLU A 233 39.16 12.46 -9.09
N MET A 234 38.06 13.19 -9.36
CA MET A 234 38.13 14.57 -9.87
C MET A 234 38.93 15.49 -8.94
N LYS A 235 38.75 15.38 -7.61
CA LYS A 235 39.54 16.17 -6.65
C LYS A 235 41.04 15.87 -6.78
N ARG A 236 41.43 14.59 -6.88
CA ARG A 236 42.83 14.18 -7.03
C ARG A 236 43.43 14.65 -8.36
N GLU A 237 42.67 14.67 -9.44
CA GLU A 237 43.11 15.20 -10.73
C GLU A 237 43.32 16.72 -10.71
N ASN A 238 42.44 17.43 -9.99
CA ASN A 238 42.53 18.87 -9.76
C ASN A 238 43.77 19.22 -8.91
N GLU A 239 43.96 18.56 -7.76
CA GLU A 239 45.15 18.69 -6.91
C GLU A 239 46.45 18.47 -7.70
N LYS A 240 46.51 17.43 -8.54
CA LYS A 240 47.64 17.16 -9.45
C LYS A 240 47.87 18.27 -10.49
N ALA A 241 46.82 18.98 -10.92
CA ALA A 241 46.94 20.06 -11.89
C ALA A 241 47.39 21.36 -11.21
N ILE A 242 46.85 21.68 -10.03
CA ILE A 242 47.29 22.81 -9.20
C ILE A 242 48.79 22.68 -8.88
N ALA A 243 49.23 21.48 -8.49
CA ALA A 243 50.64 21.19 -8.20
C ALA A 243 51.59 21.31 -9.41
N LYS A 244 51.06 21.32 -10.64
CA LYS A 244 51.83 21.53 -11.88
C LYS A 244 51.87 23.00 -12.35
N LEU A 245 51.13 23.91 -11.71
CA LEU A 245 51.10 25.31 -12.12
C LEU A 245 52.45 26.00 -11.92
N GLU A 246 52.78 26.94 -12.82
CA GLU A 246 54.00 27.71 -12.73
C GLU A 246 53.98 28.62 -11.48
N VAL A 247 55.03 28.53 -10.66
CA VAL A 247 55.21 29.38 -9.47
C VAL A 247 56.48 30.20 -9.63
N ARG A 248 56.33 31.51 -9.83
CA ARG A 248 57.42 32.50 -9.90
C ARG A 248 57.60 33.16 -8.54
N THR A 249 58.84 33.48 -8.19
CA THR A 249 59.15 34.35 -7.04
C THR A 249 59.60 35.70 -7.58
N LEU A 250 58.91 36.77 -7.19
CA LEU A 250 59.09 38.09 -7.78
C LEU A 250 60.38 38.77 -7.30
N ARG A 251 61.10 39.40 -8.23
CA ARG A 251 62.38 40.09 -8.02
C ARG A 251 62.20 41.60 -8.16
N THR A 252 63.11 42.37 -7.58
CA THR A 252 63.18 43.82 -7.81
C THR A 252 63.55 44.06 -9.28
N GLY A 253 62.76 44.85 -10.02
CA GLY A 253 62.86 44.99 -11.47
C GLY A 253 61.88 44.11 -12.28
N ASP A 254 61.04 43.29 -11.64
CA ASP A 254 59.93 42.63 -12.32
C ASP A 254 58.78 43.64 -12.55
N PRO A 255 58.20 43.74 -13.77
CA PRO A 255 57.15 44.74 -14.06
C PRO A 255 55.89 44.54 -13.22
N GLU A 256 55.63 43.32 -12.75
CA GLU A 256 54.52 42.99 -11.84
C GLU A 256 54.72 43.52 -10.41
N VAL A 257 55.92 44.00 -10.05
CA VAL A 257 56.25 44.64 -8.76
C VAL A 257 56.36 46.17 -8.90
N GLU A 258 56.73 46.66 -10.09
CA GLU A 258 56.91 48.10 -10.35
C GLU A 258 55.65 48.79 -10.88
N SER A 259 54.64 48.05 -11.35
CA SER A 259 53.35 48.60 -11.79
C SER A 259 52.27 48.49 -10.71
N GLU A 260 51.64 49.62 -10.38
CA GLU A 260 50.49 49.65 -9.46
C GLU A 260 49.22 49.04 -10.08
N ASP A 261 49.16 48.96 -11.42
CA ASP A 261 48.04 48.39 -12.20
C ASP A 261 47.91 46.86 -12.05
N VAL A 262 48.91 46.17 -11.50
CA VAL A 262 48.96 44.69 -11.41
C VAL A 262 48.85 44.26 -9.94
N SER A 263 47.65 43.81 -9.55
CA SER A 263 47.34 43.34 -8.19
C SER A 263 46.64 41.97 -8.19
N CYS A 264 46.68 41.27 -7.05
CA CYS A 264 46.04 39.97 -6.92
C CYS A 264 44.54 40.13 -6.68
N VAL A 265 43.70 39.81 -7.67
CA VAL A 265 42.23 39.98 -7.60
C VAL A 265 41.56 39.21 -6.44
N VAL A 266 42.22 38.22 -5.84
CA VAL A 266 41.67 37.43 -4.72
C VAL A 266 41.84 38.12 -3.36
N CYS A 267 42.92 38.88 -3.13
CA CYS A 267 43.14 39.63 -1.88
C CYS A 267 43.18 41.16 -2.07
N THR A 268 43.11 41.64 -3.31
CA THR A 268 43.22 43.05 -3.73
C THR A 268 44.55 43.75 -3.42
N ASP A 269 45.56 43.02 -2.95
CA ASP A 269 46.89 43.57 -2.67
C ASP A 269 47.78 43.61 -3.94
N SER A 270 48.59 44.67 -4.07
CA SER A 270 49.71 44.76 -5.01
C SER A 270 50.81 43.75 -4.64
N PHE A 271 51.52 43.25 -5.65
CA PHE A 271 52.59 42.28 -5.46
C PHE A 271 53.88 42.92 -4.94
N LYS A 272 54.62 42.21 -4.07
CA LYS A 272 55.86 42.70 -3.44
C LYS A 272 57.06 41.81 -3.77
N HIS A 273 58.25 42.38 -3.58
CA HIS A 273 59.52 41.66 -3.73
C HIS A 273 59.57 40.40 -2.84
N ASN A 274 60.10 39.29 -3.39
CA ASN A 274 60.17 37.95 -2.81
C ASN A 274 58.82 37.26 -2.53
N GLU A 275 57.70 37.80 -2.99
CA GLU A 275 56.43 37.08 -2.94
C GLU A 275 56.35 35.97 -3.98
N LYS A 276 55.64 34.88 -3.63
CA LYS A 276 55.41 33.73 -4.51
C LYS A 276 54.08 33.89 -5.21
N VAL A 277 54.13 34.09 -6.53
CA VAL A 277 52.97 34.17 -7.39
C VAL A 277 52.82 32.89 -8.22
N THR A 278 51.58 32.48 -8.44
CA THR A 278 51.22 31.39 -9.34
C THR A 278 50.64 32.00 -10.61
N ILE A 279 51.14 31.53 -11.76
CA ILE A 279 50.69 31.95 -13.08
C ILE A 279 49.76 30.85 -13.60
N LEU A 280 48.51 31.20 -13.93
CA LEU A 280 47.57 30.25 -14.54
C LEU A 280 47.86 30.11 -16.05
N PRO A 281 47.43 29.01 -16.72
CA PRO A 281 47.66 28.83 -18.16
C PRO A 281 47.02 29.92 -19.04
N CYS A 282 46.04 30.65 -18.50
CA CYS A 282 45.45 31.83 -19.12
C CYS A 282 46.22 33.15 -18.84
N ARG A 283 47.46 33.06 -18.33
CA ARG A 283 48.40 34.14 -17.98
C ARG A 283 47.91 35.18 -16.97
N HIS A 284 46.97 34.81 -16.10
CA HIS A 284 46.59 35.63 -14.94
C HIS A 284 47.45 35.28 -13.72
N PHE A 285 47.84 36.32 -12.97
CA PHE A 285 48.74 36.25 -11.82
C PHE A 285 47.97 36.32 -10.50
N TYR A 286 48.38 35.51 -9.52
CA TYR A 286 47.81 35.52 -8.18
C TYR A 286 48.87 35.15 -7.14
N HIS A 287 48.75 35.62 -5.90
CA HIS A 287 49.56 35.05 -4.81
C HIS A 287 49.25 33.57 -4.65
N LYS A 288 50.29 32.75 -4.50
CA LYS A 288 50.16 31.28 -4.37
C LYS A 288 49.14 30.88 -3.29
N LYS A 289 49.24 31.50 -2.12
CA LYS A 289 48.35 31.25 -0.96
C LYS A 289 46.89 31.60 -1.22
N CYS A 290 46.61 32.53 -2.14
CA CYS A 290 45.26 33.02 -2.41
C CYS A 290 44.56 32.17 -3.48
N ILE A 291 45.29 31.71 -4.49
CA ILE A 291 44.71 30.96 -5.60
C ILE A 291 44.64 29.44 -5.35
N GLU A 292 45.52 28.86 -4.52
CA GLU A 292 45.47 27.43 -4.19
C GLU A 292 44.13 27.00 -3.53
N PRO A 293 43.60 27.70 -2.50
CA PRO A 293 42.29 27.36 -1.92
C PRO A 293 41.14 27.49 -2.92
N TRP A 294 41.14 28.57 -3.71
CA TRP A 294 40.14 28.79 -4.76
C TRP A 294 40.12 27.65 -5.78
N LEU A 295 41.29 27.25 -6.28
CA LEU A 295 41.37 26.21 -7.31
C LEU A 295 40.95 24.83 -6.82
N LEU A 296 41.12 24.51 -5.52
CA LEU A 296 40.69 23.24 -4.94
C LEU A 296 39.17 23.04 -5.01
N GLU A 297 38.39 24.12 -4.91
CA GLU A 297 36.93 24.11 -4.98
C GLU A 297 36.41 24.45 -6.39
N HIS A 298 37.10 25.36 -7.10
CA HIS A 298 36.73 25.85 -8.42
C HIS A 298 37.95 25.82 -9.36
N PRO A 299 38.10 24.81 -10.24
CA PRO A 299 39.25 24.65 -11.15
C PRO A 299 39.28 25.65 -12.31
N THR A 300 38.80 26.88 -12.09
CA THR A 300 38.65 27.96 -13.06
C THR A 300 39.29 29.25 -12.56
N CYS A 301 39.94 29.98 -13.48
CA CYS A 301 40.49 31.30 -13.21
C CYS A 301 39.40 32.28 -12.72
N PRO A 302 39.57 32.96 -11.56
CA PRO A 302 38.62 33.97 -11.08
C PRO A 302 38.28 35.05 -12.11
N MET A 303 39.27 35.53 -12.86
CA MET A 303 39.10 36.64 -13.82
C MET A 303 38.40 36.24 -15.12
N CYS A 304 38.84 35.14 -15.77
CA CYS A 304 38.37 34.78 -17.12
C CYS A 304 37.61 33.44 -17.22
N LYS A 305 37.39 32.76 -16.09
CA LYS A 305 36.73 31.44 -16.00
C LYS A 305 37.40 30.31 -16.81
N PHE A 306 38.63 30.53 -17.31
CA PHE A 306 39.42 29.50 -17.99
C PHE A 306 39.70 28.32 -17.05
N HIS A 307 39.43 27.10 -17.51
CA HIS A 307 39.48 25.89 -16.71
C HIS A 307 40.86 25.22 -16.77
N ILE A 308 41.56 25.10 -15.63
CA ILE A 308 42.99 24.74 -15.61
C ILE A 308 43.28 23.35 -16.19
N LEU A 309 42.33 22.42 -16.12
CA LEU A 309 42.51 21.07 -16.71
C LEU A 309 42.49 21.05 -18.25
N LYS A 310 42.02 22.11 -18.93
CA LYS A 310 41.99 22.14 -20.40
C LYS A 310 43.37 22.25 -21.03
N TYR A 311 44.31 22.91 -20.37
CA TYR A 311 45.68 23.13 -20.86
C TYR A 311 46.47 21.82 -21.10
N LYS A 312 46.10 20.72 -20.42
CA LYS A 312 46.76 19.41 -20.60
C LYS A 312 46.54 18.79 -21.99
N ILE A 313 45.61 19.31 -22.80
CA ILE A 313 45.26 18.72 -24.10
C ILE A 313 46.29 19.09 -25.18
N ASP A 314 47.09 20.14 -24.96
CA ASP A 314 47.90 20.77 -26.00
C ASP A 314 49.43 20.48 -25.89
N GLU A 315 49.90 19.84 -24.80
CA GLU A 315 51.34 19.54 -24.56
C GLU A 315 51.77 18.09 -24.88
N GLU A 316 50.84 17.18 -25.22
CA GLU A 316 51.13 15.74 -25.39
C GLU A 316 51.13 15.27 -26.86
N SER A 317 51.26 16.19 -27.83
CA SER A 317 51.12 15.90 -29.27
C SER A 317 52.41 15.91 -30.12
N ASP A 318 53.59 16.17 -29.54
CA ASP A 318 54.85 16.29 -30.28
C ASP A 318 55.76 15.03 -30.18
N GLU A 319 55.36 13.95 -30.89
CA GLU A 319 56.32 12.96 -31.44
C GLU A 319 55.83 12.42 -32.80
N PRO A 320 56.73 12.04 -33.73
CA PRO A 320 56.39 11.82 -35.13
C PRO A 320 55.76 10.43 -35.42
N PRO A 321 54.74 10.34 -36.28
CA PRO A 321 54.10 9.06 -36.60
C PRO A 321 54.85 8.29 -37.71
N SER A 322 55.44 7.14 -37.37
CA SER A 322 55.90 6.17 -38.37
C SER A 322 54.76 5.24 -38.82
N SER A 323 54.34 5.39 -40.08
CA SER A 323 53.39 4.53 -40.83
C SER A 323 53.68 3.02 -40.70
N SER A 324 52.71 2.10 -40.71
CA SER A 324 51.60 1.93 -41.67
C SER A 324 50.53 0.97 -41.10
N SER A 325 49.24 1.03 -41.45
CA SER A 325 48.66 0.89 -42.80
C SER A 325 47.24 1.51 -42.95
N SER A 326 46.81 1.65 -44.22
CA SER A 326 45.73 2.50 -44.80
C SER A 326 44.30 1.92 -44.74
N SER A 327 43.22 2.68 -44.44
CA SER A 327 42.44 3.68 -45.26
C SER A 327 41.35 3.07 -46.18
N PRO A 328 40.30 3.79 -46.67
CA PRO A 328 40.09 5.26 -46.64
C PRO A 328 38.69 5.84 -46.25
N SER A 329 38.76 7.05 -45.65
CA SER A 329 37.82 8.24 -45.68
C SER A 329 36.32 8.03 -45.33
N SER A 330 35.39 9.02 -45.32
CA SER A 330 35.32 10.48 -45.60
C SER A 330 34.05 11.05 -44.89
N ASP A 331 33.86 12.32 -44.50
CA ASP A 331 34.68 13.54 -44.61
C ASP A 331 34.31 14.65 -43.56
N THR A 332 34.51 15.93 -43.91
CA THR A 332 34.50 17.22 -43.16
C THR A 332 33.16 17.87 -42.71
N PHE A 333 33.25 18.78 -41.72
CA PHE A 333 32.25 19.85 -41.49
C PHE A 333 32.92 21.18 -41.11
N HIS A 334 32.56 22.27 -41.80
CA HIS A 334 33.10 23.63 -41.59
C HIS A 334 32.02 24.58 -41.03
N LEU A 335 32.44 25.55 -40.22
CA LEU A 335 31.57 26.62 -39.69
C LEU A 335 31.41 27.77 -40.71
N ALA A 336 30.18 28.23 -40.94
CA ALA A 336 29.92 29.50 -41.63
C ALA A 336 28.62 30.21 -41.20
N VAL A 337 28.75 31.53 -41.14
CA VAL A 337 27.79 32.60 -40.81
C VAL A 337 26.48 32.57 -41.63
N ILE A 338 25.37 33.01 -41.02
CA ILE A 338 24.10 33.32 -41.72
C ILE A 338 23.87 34.83 -41.79
N ARG A 339 23.50 35.33 -42.98
CA ARG A 339 22.83 36.62 -43.18
C ARG A 339 21.53 36.38 -43.95
N THR A 340 20.47 37.06 -43.54
CA THR A 340 19.10 36.90 -44.06
C THR A 340 18.84 37.71 -45.32
N GLU A 341 17.94 37.24 -46.20
CA GLU A 341 16.69 37.95 -46.54
C GLU A 341 15.72 37.10 -47.39
N GLN A 342 14.41 37.32 -47.14
CA GLN A 342 13.17 37.20 -47.97
C GLN A 342 13.12 36.25 -49.21
N LEU A 343 12.01 35.60 -49.57
CA LEU A 343 10.64 36.11 -49.78
C LEU A 343 9.62 34.94 -49.92
N HIS A 344 8.37 35.09 -49.42
CA HIS A 344 7.08 34.62 -50.01
C HIS A 344 6.84 33.10 -50.30
N THR A 345 5.66 32.47 -50.20
CA THR A 345 4.24 32.80 -49.87
C THR A 345 3.68 31.65 -48.99
N SER A 346 2.42 31.49 -48.57
CA SER A 346 1.11 32.16 -48.80
C SER A 346 0.14 31.83 -47.65
N ASP A 347 -0.86 32.68 -47.44
CA ASP A 347 -1.86 32.60 -46.36
C ASP A 347 -2.86 31.42 -46.40
N ARG A 348 -3.42 31.12 -45.21
CA ARG A 348 -4.89 31.06 -45.10
C ARG A 348 -5.39 31.46 -43.69
N GLN A 349 -6.12 32.57 -43.64
CA GLN A 349 -6.80 33.11 -42.45
C GLN A 349 -8.27 32.66 -42.34
N ASN A 350 -8.88 33.07 -41.22
CA ASN A 350 -10.30 33.30 -40.88
C ASN A 350 -10.95 32.25 -39.96
N THR A 351 -11.35 32.57 -38.71
CA THR A 351 -12.37 33.56 -38.22
C THR A 351 -13.82 33.10 -38.54
N ASP A 352 -14.87 33.34 -37.74
CA ASP A 352 -15.03 34.15 -36.51
C ASP A 352 -16.34 33.80 -35.76
N THR A 353 -16.40 34.04 -34.43
CA THR A 353 -17.60 34.42 -33.59
C THR A 353 -18.97 33.64 -33.71
N LEU A 354 -19.99 33.75 -32.83
CA LEU A 354 -20.35 34.64 -31.69
C LEU A 354 -21.41 33.95 -30.79
N GLY A 355 -21.48 34.25 -29.47
CA GLY A 355 -22.66 33.93 -28.65
C GLY A 355 -22.47 33.87 -27.12
N ARG A 356 -22.90 34.90 -26.39
CA ARG A 356 -23.12 34.96 -24.91
C ARG A 356 -24.43 35.75 -24.66
N PRO A 357 -25.13 35.62 -23.51
CA PRO A 357 -24.76 36.46 -22.35
C PRO A 357 -24.99 35.82 -20.94
N SER A 358 -24.22 36.33 -19.96
CA SER A 358 -24.50 36.42 -18.51
C SER A 358 -24.65 35.12 -17.68
N ASP A 359 -24.14 34.99 -16.45
CA ASP A 359 -23.32 35.84 -15.55
C ASP A 359 -22.57 34.90 -14.55
N SER A 360 -21.79 35.26 -13.50
CA SER A 360 -21.45 36.55 -12.85
C SER A 360 -19.98 36.56 -12.36
N GLY A 361 -19.62 37.46 -11.44
CA GLY A 361 -18.34 37.47 -10.68
C GLY A 361 -18.51 37.22 -9.15
N PRO A 362 -17.48 37.42 -8.30
CA PRO A 362 -16.21 38.13 -8.57
C PRO A 362 -14.91 37.31 -8.33
N GLU A 363 -13.77 37.97 -8.61
CA GLU A 363 -12.39 37.44 -8.60
C GLU A 363 -11.80 37.17 -7.21
N ILE A 364 -10.88 36.18 -7.13
CA ILE A 364 -9.76 36.17 -6.16
C ILE A 364 -8.46 35.80 -6.90
N GLN A 365 -7.39 36.46 -6.49
CA GLN A 365 -6.09 36.55 -7.16
C GLN A 365 -5.17 35.33 -6.88
N THR A 366 -4.32 34.99 -7.84
CA THR A 366 -3.38 33.86 -7.77
C THR A 366 -2.22 34.09 -6.82
N GLN A 367 -1.87 33.10 -5.98
CA GLN A 367 -0.54 33.03 -5.39
C GLN A 367 -0.07 31.57 -5.22
N HIS A 368 1.10 31.25 -5.78
CA HIS A 368 1.74 29.94 -5.64
C HIS A 368 2.36 29.81 -4.25
N ILE A 369 1.94 28.81 -3.49
CA ILE A 369 2.57 28.43 -2.21
C ILE A 369 3.70 27.45 -2.49
N TYR A 370 4.93 27.87 -2.17
CA TYR A 370 6.07 26.99 -1.91
C TYR A 370 6.31 26.99 -0.40
N GLU A 371 6.00 25.90 0.29
CA GLU A 371 6.33 25.75 1.71
C GLU A 371 7.79 25.32 1.89
N ASN A 372 8.50 26.05 2.76
CA ASN A 372 9.90 25.80 3.08
C ASN A 372 9.99 24.88 4.31
N LEU A 373 10.25 23.60 4.09
CA LEU A 373 10.50 22.58 5.13
C LEU A 373 11.92 22.70 5.76
N ALA A 374 12.23 23.89 6.28
CA ALA A 374 13.56 24.23 6.80
C ALA A 374 13.55 25.06 8.10
N PHE A 375 12.42 25.12 8.82
CA PHE A 375 12.28 25.94 10.04
C PHE A 375 11.65 25.23 11.26
N GLU A 376 11.45 23.92 11.20
CA GLU A 376 10.92 23.14 12.34
C GLU A 376 12.03 22.50 13.21
N GLU A 377 13.28 22.47 12.75
CA GLU A 377 14.41 21.83 13.46
C GLU A 377 15.12 22.75 14.49
N GLU A 378 14.71 24.03 14.58
CA GLU A 378 15.32 25.03 15.47
C GLU A 378 14.45 25.34 16.70
N THR A 379 13.13 25.13 16.62
CA THR A 379 12.19 25.34 17.74
C THR A 379 12.29 24.25 18.81
N GLU A 380 12.41 22.98 18.42
CA GLU A 380 12.54 21.86 19.37
C GLU A 380 13.86 21.86 20.16
N ARG A 381 14.88 22.61 19.67
CA ARG A 381 16.21 22.64 20.30
C ARG A 381 16.33 23.65 21.45
N MET A 382 15.36 24.56 21.62
CA MET A 382 15.33 25.48 22.76
C MET A 382 14.54 24.93 23.96
N GLU A 383 13.41 24.25 23.75
CA GLU A 383 12.59 23.71 24.85
C GLU A 383 13.32 22.64 25.68
N HIS A 384 14.25 21.89 25.07
CA HIS A 384 14.96 20.82 25.77
C HIS A 384 16.09 21.30 26.70
N GLN A 385 16.40 22.61 26.73
CA GLN A 385 17.50 23.16 27.52
C GLN A 385 17.07 23.88 28.81
N ASP A 386 15.79 24.29 28.92
CA ASP A 386 15.25 24.91 30.15
C ASP A 386 14.78 23.89 31.20
N ILE A 387 14.49 22.63 30.82
CA ILE A 387 13.98 21.59 31.73
C ILE A 387 15.06 21.06 32.71
N ASN A 388 16.34 21.32 32.45
CA ASN A 388 17.46 20.73 33.21
C ASN A 388 18.21 21.72 34.11
N SER A 389 17.53 22.78 34.58
CA SER A 389 18.10 23.86 35.39
C SER A 389 17.34 24.19 36.70
N GLN A 390 16.35 23.39 37.06
CA GLN A 390 15.61 23.49 38.33
C GLN A 390 15.44 22.11 39.01
N ASP A 391 16.51 21.64 39.64
CA ASP A 391 16.53 20.82 40.87
C ASP A 391 17.93 20.94 41.53
#